data_AF-A0A9E3WB73-F1
#
_entry.id   AF-A0A9E3WB73-F1
#
_cell.length_a   1.000
_cell.length_b   1.000
_cell.length_c   1.000
_cell.angle_alpha   90.00
_cell.angle_beta   90.00
_cell.angle_gamma   90.00
#
_symmetry.space_group_name_H-M   'P 1'
#
loop_
_entity.id
_entity.type
_entity.pdbx_description
1 polymer ?
#
loop_
_entity_poly.entity_id
_entity_poly.type
_entity_poly.pdbx_seq_one_letter_code
_entity_poly.pdbx_strand_id
1 'polypeptide(L)'
;MFKLILHHTYEILGEAFDLSGYGNHGFRTSVPFQPNGMSANSGTLTFSGGPSRVQVIDKPVWGELAALKIEALVFLDNLGQRRNLVEGDSSFAFFIHPDGVLWGTYLGLAGTSTTPAWVGANSDVATSPDGIKRTVPLNKWTKLTYLHDGIATIRLYIDGQLVAINSTLRSGIRPVGGTGVHIGHWPGDDRYTFSGRIDEVKIWKYDPDVPDREFFCRLQDARQIDCWGRLFKQLADLLADREQGQRYGAFFACLWRAQTDFLRAIRSKGEEVIQELEKRGLAYIEIWCSDDLGGQAMQNYLTDWLKWVESVAPGALANYQKEIQGCIQEFKMEKVMITLGKEIAQCDPSFAALIQGMANQVGGGQLPPPQIQVTSVTPTQLTAGTAGTLTIKGANFTAATSVELQGVPGKLVTTLVSASELRATVPASVQAGQYPIHISDPAAGDNSAFTLTVVQASPSSLIDAIIKAILALIKSIFGRRS
;
A
#
# COMPACT_ATOMS: atom_id res chain seq x y z
N MET A 1 2.88 1.28 9.01
CA MET A 1 3.39 2.65 8.76
C MET A 1 4.54 3.06 9.69
N PHE A 2 4.55 2.70 10.99
CA PHE A 2 5.56 3.18 11.93
C PHE A 2 6.62 2.12 12.29
N LYS A 3 7.88 2.54 12.45
CA LYS A 3 9.00 1.72 12.93
C LYS A 3 9.52 2.28 14.25
N LEU A 4 9.65 1.44 15.26
CA LEU A 4 10.14 1.81 16.59
C LEU A 4 11.63 2.14 16.46
N ILE A 5 12.03 3.34 16.87
CA ILE A 5 13.43 3.81 16.78
C ILE A 5 14.01 4.20 18.13
N LEU A 6 13.17 4.32 19.17
CA LEU A 6 13.63 4.48 20.54
C LEU A 6 12.64 3.81 21.45
N HIS A 7 13.14 3.02 22.40
CA HIS A 7 12.37 2.51 23.52
C HIS A 7 13.23 2.53 24.77
N HIS A 8 13.02 3.56 25.60
CA HIS A 8 13.65 3.68 26.90
C HIS A 8 12.70 3.17 27.98
N THR A 9 13.19 2.21 28.74
CA THR A 9 12.70 1.88 30.08
C THR A 9 13.85 2.15 31.05
N TYR A 10 13.54 2.21 32.34
CA TYR A 10 14.52 2.52 33.37
C TYR A 10 14.69 1.37 34.38
N GLU A 11 14.21 0.18 34.04
CA GLU A 11 14.21 -1.03 34.88
C GLU A 11 15.63 -1.41 35.35
N ILE A 12 16.64 -1.24 34.50
CA ILE A 12 18.03 -1.59 34.79
C ILE A 12 18.73 -0.42 35.49
N LEU A 13 18.48 -0.25 36.79
CA LEU A 13 19.12 0.79 37.63
C LEU A 13 19.03 2.21 37.06
N GLY A 14 17.93 2.49 36.36
CA GLY A 14 17.67 3.78 35.75
C GLY A 14 18.43 4.05 34.46
N GLU A 15 19.20 3.10 33.93
CA GLU A 15 19.96 3.31 32.70
C GLU A 15 19.00 3.54 31.53
N ALA A 16 19.25 4.58 30.73
CA ALA A 16 18.43 4.91 29.57
C ALA A 16 18.85 4.07 28.35
N PHE A 17 18.75 2.74 28.48
CA PHE A 17 19.03 1.83 27.39
C PHE A 17 17.90 1.85 26.35
N ASP A 18 18.29 1.69 25.08
CA ASP A 18 17.35 1.65 23.98
C ASP A 18 17.11 0.21 23.57
N LEU A 19 15.87 -0.22 23.72
CA LEU A 19 15.40 -1.57 23.42
C LEU A 19 14.90 -1.72 21.97
N SER A 20 14.90 -0.65 21.18
CA SER A 20 14.41 -0.68 19.79
C SER A 20 15.35 -1.38 18.80
N GLY A 21 16.61 -1.60 19.19
CA GLY A 21 17.67 -2.12 18.31
C GLY A 21 18.42 -1.04 17.52
N TYR A 22 18.09 0.24 17.69
CA TYR A 22 18.78 1.36 17.03
C TYR A 22 19.94 1.95 17.87
N GLY A 23 20.11 1.48 19.11
CA GLY A 23 21.17 1.92 20.01
C GLY A 23 21.07 3.40 20.40
N ASN A 24 19.87 3.98 20.38
CA ASN A 24 19.59 5.36 20.77
C ASN A 24 19.62 5.54 22.30
N HIS A 25 20.69 5.11 22.96
CA HIS A 25 20.87 5.23 24.40
C HIS A 25 20.87 6.70 24.87
N GLY A 26 20.38 6.93 26.07
CA GLY A 26 20.28 8.26 26.67
C GLY A 26 21.40 8.58 27.66
N PHE A 27 21.90 9.81 27.61
CA PHE A 27 22.79 10.39 28.61
C PHE A 27 21.98 11.11 29.68
N ARG A 28 22.05 10.62 30.91
CA ARG A 28 21.33 11.17 32.06
C ARG A 28 22.06 12.36 32.67
N THR A 29 21.34 13.38 33.07
CA THR A 29 21.85 14.47 33.91
C THR A 29 20.83 14.78 34.98
N SER A 30 21.21 14.72 36.26
CA SER A 30 20.36 15.10 37.40
C SER A 30 18.98 14.45 37.43
N VAL A 31 18.90 13.16 37.07
CA VAL A 31 17.64 12.40 37.06
C VAL A 31 17.74 11.17 37.97
N PRO A 32 17.45 11.29 39.27
CA PRO A 32 17.54 10.17 40.20
C PRO A 32 16.61 9.01 39.82
N PHE A 33 17.13 7.79 39.92
CA PHE A 33 16.38 6.55 39.69
C PHE A 33 15.53 6.16 40.91
N GLN A 34 14.34 5.61 40.64
CA GLN A 34 13.54 4.86 41.60
C GLN A 34 13.15 3.49 41.00
N PRO A 35 13.18 2.41 41.80
CA PRO A 35 12.93 1.06 41.28
C PRO A 35 11.47 0.81 40.86
N ASN A 36 10.51 1.54 41.44
CA ASN A 36 9.08 1.35 41.16
C ASN A 36 8.52 2.58 40.46
N GLY A 37 8.07 2.40 39.22
CA GLY A 37 7.39 3.42 38.43
C GLY A 37 5.88 3.22 38.46
N MET A 38 5.28 3.04 37.27
CA MET A 38 3.87 2.69 37.10
C MET A 38 3.56 1.29 37.66
N SER A 39 4.51 0.37 37.58
CA SER A 39 4.43 -0.94 38.21
C SER A 39 5.65 -1.23 39.07
N ALA A 40 5.56 -2.26 39.90
CA ALA A 40 6.72 -2.72 40.66
C ALA A 40 7.84 -3.13 39.71
N ASN A 41 9.06 -2.68 39.98
CA ASN A 41 10.28 -2.94 39.20
C ASN A 41 10.30 -2.39 37.76
N SER A 42 9.34 -1.58 37.31
CA SER A 42 9.43 -0.96 35.96
C SER A 42 10.59 0.03 35.84
N GLY A 43 11.03 0.59 36.97
CA GLY A 43 12.03 1.64 37.04
C GLY A 43 11.51 2.99 36.55
N THR A 44 11.94 4.07 37.19
CA THR A 44 11.59 5.43 36.75
C THR A 44 12.69 6.44 37.07
N LEU A 45 12.76 7.48 36.24
CA LEU A 45 13.62 8.63 36.46
C LEU A 45 12.81 9.81 37.01
N THR A 46 13.33 10.42 38.07
CA THR A 46 12.76 11.63 38.68
C THR A 46 13.39 12.87 38.06
N PHE A 47 12.56 13.77 37.56
CA PHE A 47 12.96 15.06 37.02
C PHE A 47 12.57 16.15 38.01
N SER A 48 13.56 16.84 38.58
CA SER A 48 13.37 17.82 39.66
C SER A 48 13.32 19.26 39.15
N GLY A 49 13.19 19.47 37.83
CA GLY A 49 13.43 20.77 37.19
C GLY A 49 14.92 21.05 36.96
N GLY A 50 15.26 22.29 36.60
CA GLY A 50 16.64 22.71 36.35
C GLY A 50 17.32 21.87 35.25
N PRO A 51 18.49 21.26 35.51
CA PRO A 51 19.26 20.53 34.50
C PRO A 51 18.79 19.08 34.27
N SER A 52 17.69 18.64 34.90
CA SER A 52 17.21 17.25 34.81
C SER A 52 16.89 16.88 33.36
N ARG A 53 17.60 15.92 32.77
CA ARG A 53 17.37 15.48 31.38
C ARG A 53 17.87 14.08 31.10
N VAL A 54 17.30 13.48 30.05
CA VAL A 54 17.93 12.40 29.29
C VAL A 54 18.14 12.87 27.87
N GLN A 55 19.40 12.92 27.41
CA GLN A 55 19.76 13.36 26.06
C GLN A 55 20.12 12.17 25.18
N VAL A 56 19.48 12.05 24.03
CA VAL A 56 19.81 11.09 22.99
C VAL A 56 20.52 11.85 21.88
N ILE A 57 21.78 11.51 21.65
CA ILE A 57 22.60 12.16 20.63
C ILE A 57 22.04 11.94 19.22
N ASP A 58 22.25 12.92 18.35
CA ASP A 58 21.84 12.81 16.95
C ASP A 58 22.57 11.66 16.23
N LYS A 59 21.83 11.01 15.34
CA LYS A 59 22.20 9.80 14.58
C LYS A 59 21.41 9.76 13.27
N PRO A 60 21.88 9.06 12.23
CA PRO A 60 21.20 9.02 10.93
C PRO A 60 19.72 8.65 10.97
N VAL A 61 19.30 7.81 11.94
CA VAL A 61 17.88 7.43 12.11
C VAL A 61 16.95 8.63 12.33
N TRP A 62 17.45 9.73 12.90
CA TRP A 62 16.73 10.99 13.15
C TRP A 62 16.70 11.94 11.94
N GLY A 63 17.40 11.61 10.85
CA GLY A 63 17.45 12.41 9.63
C GLY A 63 16.23 12.25 8.72
N GLU A 64 15.51 11.13 8.81
CA GLU A 64 14.39 10.80 7.92
C GLU A 64 13.16 10.38 8.73
N LEU A 65 12.58 11.34 9.46
CA LEU A 65 11.43 11.07 10.32
C LEU A 65 10.13 10.96 9.52
N ALA A 66 9.79 11.99 8.73
CA ALA A 66 8.57 12.16 7.94
C ALA A 66 7.26 12.11 8.75
N ALA A 67 7.02 11.03 9.50
CA ALA A 67 5.97 10.88 10.50
C ALA A 67 6.60 10.63 11.87
N LEU A 68 5.87 10.89 12.95
CA LEU A 68 6.39 10.69 14.30
C LEU A 68 5.28 10.28 15.26
N LYS A 69 5.50 9.19 15.98
CA LYS A 69 4.69 8.80 17.13
C LYS A 69 5.58 8.83 18.36
N ILE A 70 5.10 9.42 19.45
CA ILE A 70 5.76 9.39 20.76
C ILE A 70 4.74 8.89 21.78
N GLU A 71 5.13 7.94 22.61
CA GLU A 71 4.40 7.56 23.82
C GLU A 71 5.31 7.79 25.02
N ALA A 72 4.80 8.49 26.03
CA ALA A 72 5.48 8.71 27.29
C ALA A 72 4.57 8.34 28.46
N LEU A 73 5.06 7.51 29.38
CA LEU A 73 4.39 7.16 30.61
C LEU A 73 4.95 8.04 31.73
N VAL A 74 4.13 8.98 32.21
CA VAL A 74 4.59 10.05 33.10
C VAL A 74 3.73 10.20 34.35
N PHE A 75 4.35 10.67 35.41
CA PHE A 75 3.70 11.12 36.63
C PHE A 75 4.06 12.59 36.83
N LEU A 76 3.10 13.49 36.60
CA LEU A 76 3.32 14.92 36.69
C LEU A 76 3.14 15.39 38.14
N ASP A 77 4.19 15.95 38.76
CA ASP A 77 4.13 16.38 40.16
C ASP A 77 3.54 17.79 40.31
N ASN A 78 3.95 18.73 39.45
CA ASN A 78 3.48 20.13 39.54
C ASN A 78 3.51 20.88 38.20
N LEU A 79 2.70 21.94 38.15
CA LEU A 79 2.63 22.92 37.07
C LEU A 79 3.39 24.21 37.45
N GLY A 80 3.33 25.24 36.60
CA GLY A 80 3.91 26.58 36.88
C GLY A 80 4.80 27.11 35.77
N GLN A 81 5.42 26.23 34.98
CA GLN A 81 6.09 26.56 33.72
C GLN A 81 5.86 25.43 32.72
N ARG A 82 6.25 25.62 31.46
CA ARG A 82 6.20 24.56 30.44
C ARG A 82 7.03 23.36 30.91
N ARG A 83 6.42 22.17 30.89
CA ARG A 83 7.02 20.89 31.26
C ARG A 83 7.28 20.07 30.00
N ASN A 84 8.52 20.03 29.53
CA ASN A 84 8.87 19.23 28.36
C ASN A 84 8.76 17.73 28.63
N LEU A 85 8.28 16.99 27.65
CA LEU A 85 8.20 15.53 27.70
C LEU A 85 9.28 14.93 26.78
N VAL A 86 9.22 15.27 25.49
CA VAL A 86 10.20 14.86 24.48
C VAL A 86 10.30 15.96 23.44
N GLU A 87 11.51 16.42 23.14
CA GLU A 87 11.76 17.46 22.13
C GLU A 87 12.97 17.11 21.27
N GLY A 88 12.76 17.12 19.96
CA GLY A 88 13.83 17.03 18.98
C GLY A 88 14.30 18.43 18.61
N ASP A 89 15.59 18.70 18.78
CA ASP A 89 16.21 19.98 18.46
C ASP A 89 15.74 20.54 17.11
N SER A 90 15.14 21.74 17.15
CA SER A 90 14.66 22.46 15.98
C SER A 90 13.73 21.66 15.05
N SER A 91 13.04 20.63 15.56
CA SER A 91 12.22 19.72 14.75
C SER A 91 10.80 19.55 15.29
N PHE A 92 10.64 18.99 16.49
CA PHE A 92 9.34 18.70 17.11
C PHE A 92 9.39 18.88 18.61
N ALA A 93 8.27 19.22 19.25
CA ALA A 93 8.19 19.37 20.69
C ALA A 93 6.89 18.79 21.25
N PHE A 94 7.01 17.95 22.28
CA PHE A 94 5.89 17.39 23.03
C PHE A 94 6.03 17.80 24.50
N PHE A 95 5.05 18.56 25.01
CA PHE A 95 5.16 19.22 26.31
C PHE A 95 3.80 19.51 26.93
N ILE A 96 3.82 19.89 28.20
CA ILE A 96 2.65 20.33 28.97
C ILE A 96 2.83 21.82 29.26
N HIS A 97 1.83 22.62 28.91
CA HIS A 97 1.82 24.06 29.12
C HIS A 97 1.59 24.38 30.63
N PRO A 98 1.94 25.58 31.15
CA PRO A 98 1.79 25.91 32.57
C PRO A 98 0.40 25.70 33.18
N ASP A 99 -0.66 25.67 32.38
CA ASP A 99 -2.04 25.43 32.80
C ASP A 99 -2.47 23.95 32.68
N GLY A 100 -1.54 23.05 32.35
CA GLY A 100 -1.77 21.61 32.26
C GLY A 100 -2.23 21.13 30.88
N VAL A 101 -2.43 22.03 29.92
CA VAL A 101 -2.78 21.65 28.53
C VAL A 101 -1.63 20.87 27.90
N LEU A 102 -1.94 19.75 27.25
CA LEU A 102 -0.98 18.96 26.50
C LEU A 102 -0.78 19.58 25.12
N TRP A 103 0.47 19.75 24.71
CA TRP A 103 0.86 20.32 23.43
C TRP A 103 1.77 19.38 22.67
N GLY A 104 1.51 19.26 21.37
CA GLY A 104 2.40 18.60 20.42
C GLY A 104 2.56 19.50 19.21
N THR A 105 3.78 19.94 18.98
CA THR A 105 4.14 20.82 17.87
C THR A 105 5.25 20.23 17.02
N TYR A 106 5.36 20.73 15.79
CA TYR A 106 6.52 20.54 14.95
C TYR A 106 6.81 21.83 14.19
N LEU A 107 8.04 21.97 13.73
CA LEU A 107 8.49 23.09 12.95
C LEU A 107 8.20 22.74 11.48
N GLY A 108 7.16 23.32 10.88
CA GLY A 108 6.72 22.95 9.53
C GLY A 108 5.64 23.86 8.93
N LEU A 109 5.00 23.39 7.87
CA LEU A 109 3.99 24.14 7.12
C LEU A 109 2.58 23.77 7.57
N ALA A 110 1.72 24.78 7.70
CA ALA A 110 0.30 24.62 7.97
C ALA A 110 -0.55 25.67 7.24
N GLY A 111 -1.79 25.31 6.95
CA GLY A 111 -2.74 26.16 6.25
C GLY A 111 -2.22 26.60 4.88
N THR A 112 -2.20 27.92 4.66
CA THR A 112 -1.69 28.56 3.44
C THR A 112 -0.27 29.09 3.58
N SER A 113 0.39 28.88 4.72
CA SER A 113 1.75 29.38 4.94
C SER A 113 2.75 28.71 4.01
N THR A 114 3.65 29.51 3.44
CA THR A 114 4.80 29.06 2.65
C THR A 114 6.10 29.02 3.46
N THR A 115 6.08 29.55 4.70
CA THR A 115 7.25 29.58 5.59
C THR A 115 7.02 28.65 6.78
N PRO A 116 7.98 27.76 7.11
CA PRO A 116 7.86 26.90 8.28
C PRO A 116 7.77 27.67 9.59
N ALA A 117 6.85 27.26 10.46
CA ALA A 117 6.66 27.81 11.81
C ALA A 117 6.34 26.67 12.80
N TRP A 118 6.43 26.96 14.11
CA TRP A 118 6.00 26.01 15.13
C TRP A 118 4.48 25.93 15.11
N VAL A 119 3.98 24.80 14.64
CA VAL A 119 2.55 24.52 14.46
C VAL A 119 2.22 23.20 15.13
N GLY A 120 0.99 23.00 15.58
CA GLY A 120 0.64 21.79 16.33
C GLY A 120 -0.80 21.73 16.77
N ALA A 121 -1.09 20.79 17.65
CA ALA A 121 -2.37 20.69 18.33
C ALA A 121 -2.16 20.87 19.84
N ASN A 122 -3.22 21.26 20.54
CA ASN A 122 -3.22 21.27 21.99
C ASN A 122 -4.56 20.81 22.56
N SER A 123 -4.58 20.33 23.80
CA SER A 123 -5.80 19.85 24.43
C SER A 123 -6.70 20.96 25.00
N ASP A 124 -6.59 22.19 24.49
CA ASP A 124 -7.52 23.28 24.79
C ASP A 124 -8.72 23.25 23.83
N VAL A 125 -9.74 24.08 24.10
CA VAL A 125 -11.02 24.14 23.39
C VAL A 125 -10.86 24.22 21.88
N ALA A 126 -9.91 25.03 21.38
CA ALA A 126 -9.78 25.34 19.96
C ALA A 126 -9.39 24.14 19.08
N THR A 127 -8.65 23.18 19.62
CA THR A 127 -8.19 21.99 18.88
C THR A 127 -8.68 20.67 19.48
N SER A 128 -9.53 20.73 20.51
CA SER A 128 -10.19 19.57 21.09
C SER A 128 -11.31 19.06 20.16
N PRO A 129 -11.41 17.75 19.88
CA PRO A 129 -12.40 17.20 18.95
C PRO A 129 -13.86 17.51 19.31
N ASP A 130 -14.15 17.68 20.61
CA ASP A 130 -15.49 17.96 21.15
C ASP A 130 -15.61 19.36 21.78
N GLY A 131 -14.61 20.22 21.57
CA GLY A 131 -14.56 21.56 22.15
C GLY A 131 -14.34 21.58 23.68
N ILE A 132 -13.97 20.45 24.29
CA ILE A 132 -13.73 20.38 25.74
C ILE A 132 -12.22 20.44 26.03
N LYS A 133 -11.80 21.44 26.81
CA LYS A 133 -10.43 21.53 27.34
C LYS A 133 -10.14 20.35 28.26
N ARG A 134 -8.99 19.71 28.06
CA ARG A 134 -8.47 18.62 28.90
C ARG A 134 -7.05 18.95 29.34
N THR A 135 -6.72 18.61 30.58
CA THR A 135 -5.39 18.81 31.15
C THR A 135 -4.79 17.48 31.58
N VAL A 136 -3.45 17.42 31.59
CA VAL A 136 -2.74 16.25 32.13
C VAL A 136 -2.97 16.19 33.64
N PRO A 137 -3.46 15.07 34.19
CA PRO A 137 -3.69 14.95 35.62
C PRO A 137 -2.40 15.08 36.43
N LEU A 138 -2.47 15.83 37.53
CA LEU A 138 -1.41 15.85 38.53
C LEU A 138 -1.46 14.58 39.37
N ASN A 139 -0.30 14.18 39.86
CA ASN A 139 -0.14 13.13 40.85
C ASN A 139 -0.74 11.77 40.45
N LYS A 140 -0.73 11.48 39.15
CA LYS A 140 -1.25 10.24 38.58
C LYS A 140 -0.40 9.81 37.38
N TRP A 141 -0.05 8.52 37.33
CA TRP A 141 0.53 7.94 36.13
C TRP A 141 -0.44 8.06 34.96
N THR A 142 0.06 8.64 33.88
CA THR A 142 -0.72 8.97 32.68
C THR A 142 0.10 8.61 31.45
N LYS A 143 -0.51 7.91 30.50
CA LYS A 143 0.11 7.68 29.19
C LYS A 143 -0.24 8.85 28.27
N LEU A 144 0.78 9.56 27.79
CA LEU A 144 0.64 10.68 26.87
C LEU A 144 1.14 10.26 25.49
N THR A 145 0.35 10.53 24.45
CA THR A 145 0.70 10.17 23.07
C THR A 145 0.69 11.40 22.16
N TYR A 146 1.75 11.54 21.39
CA TYR A 146 1.86 12.45 20.24
C TYR A 146 1.85 11.61 18.97
N LEU A 147 1.04 11.99 17.97
CA LEU A 147 1.01 11.32 16.67
C LEU A 147 0.93 12.33 15.54
N HIS A 148 2.03 12.49 14.79
CA HIS A 148 2.08 13.16 13.50
C HIS A 148 2.10 12.11 12.39
N ASP A 149 1.11 12.10 11.50
CA ASP A 149 0.95 11.05 10.46
C ASP A 149 1.88 11.22 9.25
N GLY A 150 2.57 12.35 9.16
CA GLY A 150 3.51 12.69 8.09
C GLY A 150 2.86 13.32 6.85
N ILE A 151 1.53 13.47 6.88
CA ILE A 151 0.74 13.91 5.73
C ILE A 151 -0.03 15.19 6.08
N ALA A 152 -0.88 15.12 7.10
CA ALA A 152 -1.97 16.07 7.32
C ALA A 152 -2.28 16.36 8.80
N THR A 153 -1.95 15.45 9.73
CA THR A 153 -2.51 15.53 11.08
C THR A 153 -1.50 15.40 12.21
N ILE A 154 -1.73 16.18 13.26
CA ILE A 154 -1.28 15.87 14.63
C ILE A 154 -2.49 15.47 15.45
N ARG A 155 -2.38 14.38 16.19
CA ARG A 155 -3.36 13.88 17.16
C ARG A 155 -2.67 13.66 18.49
N LEU A 156 -3.29 14.13 19.58
CA LEU A 156 -2.78 13.96 20.94
C LEU A 156 -3.75 13.13 21.77
N TYR A 157 -3.19 12.26 22.63
CA TYR A 157 -3.99 11.40 23.49
C TYR A 157 -3.52 11.45 24.94
N ILE A 158 -4.49 11.40 25.85
CA ILE A 158 -4.28 11.22 27.30
C ILE A 158 -4.97 9.92 27.69
N ASP A 159 -4.21 8.95 28.21
CA ASP A 159 -4.68 7.60 28.54
C ASP A 159 -5.45 6.92 27.38
N GLY A 160 -5.04 7.19 26.14
CA GLY A 160 -5.66 6.66 24.92
C GLY A 160 -6.92 7.41 24.45
N GLN A 161 -7.45 8.37 25.21
CA GLN A 161 -8.51 9.26 24.75
C GLN A 161 -7.94 10.34 23.82
N LEU A 162 -8.54 10.54 22.65
CA LEU A 162 -8.18 11.66 21.76
C LEU A 162 -8.57 12.98 22.43
N VAL A 163 -7.60 13.86 22.66
CA VAL A 163 -7.80 15.15 23.34
C VAL A 163 -7.51 16.35 22.47
N ALA A 164 -6.82 16.16 21.34
CA ALA A 164 -6.52 17.23 20.40
C ALA A 164 -6.33 16.68 18.98
N ILE A 165 -6.77 17.44 17.98
CA ILE A 165 -6.50 17.20 16.56
C ILE A 165 -6.20 18.53 15.84
N ASN A 166 -5.18 18.53 15.00
CA ASN A 166 -4.96 19.58 14.00
C ASN A 166 -4.77 18.93 12.64
N SER A 167 -5.63 19.26 11.67
CA SER A 167 -5.64 18.71 10.31
C SER A 167 -5.19 19.70 9.22
N THR A 168 -4.61 20.84 9.62
CA THR A 168 -4.17 21.90 8.70
C THR A 168 -2.75 21.70 8.17
N LEU A 169 -2.08 20.59 8.53
CA LEU A 169 -0.65 20.41 8.30
C LEU A 169 -0.36 20.08 6.83
N ARG A 170 0.79 20.57 6.33
CA ARG A 170 1.19 20.46 4.92
C ARG A 170 2.60 19.92 4.71
N SER A 171 3.27 19.47 5.76
CA SER A 171 4.62 18.89 5.67
C SER A 171 4.82 17.78 6.69
N GLY A 172 5.79 16.90 6.43
CA GLY A 172 6.24 15.91 7.40
C GLY A 172 7.15 16.50 8.48
N ILE A 173 7.52 15.66 9.44
CA ILE A 173 8.51 15.96 10.48
C ILE A 173 9.90 16.01 9.83
N ARG A 174 10.62 17.09 10.10
CA ARG A 174 11.97 17.35 9.59
C ARG A 174 13.05 16.61 10.38
N PRO A 175 14.31 16.57 9.90
CA PRO A 175 15.43 16.05 10.67
C PRO A 175 15.57 16.70 12.05
N VAL A 176 16.02 15.93 13.04
CA VAL A 176 16.42 16.48 14.35
C VAL A 176 17.76 17.23 14.21
N GLY A 177 17.89 18.35 14.93
CA GLY A 177 19.10 19.17 14.97
C GLY A 177 20.24 18.51 15.76
N GLY A 178 21.41 19.17 15.73
CA GLY A 178 22.67 18.58 16.20
C GLY A 178 22.74 18.26 17.69
N THR A 179 21.89 18.84 18.54
CA THR A 179 21.85 18.47 19.97
C THR A 179 21.01 17.22 20.25
N GLY A 180 20.34 16.67 19.23
CA GLY A 180 19.58 15.43 19.31
C GLY A 180 18.21 15.56 19.95
N VAL A 181 17.74 14.46 20.56
CA VAL A 181 16.43 14.38 21.23
C VAL A 181 16.60 14.47 22.73
N HIS A 182 15.81 15.32 23.37
CA HIS A 182 15.84 15.57 24.82
C HIS A 182 14.54 15.08 25.43
N ILE A 183 14.65 14.19 26.41
CA ILE A 183 13.53 13.67 27.20
C ILE A 183 13.52 14.43 28.54
N GLY A 184 12.35 14.98 28.88
CA GLY A 184 12.11 15.74 30.09
C GLY A 184 12.73 17.15 30.12
N HIS A 185 13.28 17.65 29.01
CA HIS A 185 14.07 18.89 28.96
C HIS A 185 13.96 19.60 27.61
N TRP A 186 14.29 20.88 27.57
CA TRP A 186 14.31 21.70 26.35
C TRP A 186 15.72 21.84 25.81
N PRO A 187 15.98 21.59 24.50
CA PRO A 187 17.34 21.55 23.96
C PRO A 187 18.20 22.81 24.22
N GLY A 188 17.58 23.98 24.44
CA GLY A 188 18.26 25.24 24.69
C GLY A 188 18.84 25.37 26.10
N ASP A 189 17.99 25.61 27.09
CA ASP A 189 18.37 25.80 28.49
C ASP A 189 17.36 25.19 29.49
N ASP A 190 17.64 25.36 30.78
CA ASP A 190 16.92 24.71 31.89
C ASP A 190 15.54 25.31 32.22
N ARG A 191 15.07 26.33 31.49
CA ARG A 191 13.79 27.00 31.82
C ARG A 191 12.57 26.10 31.60
N TYR A 192 12.67 25.10 30.70
CA TYR A 192 11.55 24.23 30.32
C TYR A 192 11.88 22.77 30.61
N THR A 193 12.04 22.47 31.89
CA THR A 193 12.33 21.13 32.39
C THR A 193 11.10 20.50 33.04
N PHE A 194 10.92 19.20 32.79
CA PHE A 194 9.89 18.39 33.42
C PHE A 194 10.02 18.41 34.94
N SER A 195 8.89 18.29 35.63
CA SER A 195 8.84 18.12 37.07
C SER A 195 7.90 16.98 37.41
N GLY A 196 8.47 15.84 37.77
CA GLY A 196 7.73 14.60 37.88
C GLY A 196 8.60 13.37 37.70
N ARG A 197 7.97 12.25 37.35
CA ARG A 197 8.63 10.98 37.02
C ARG A 197 8.28 10.54 35.61
N ILE A 198 9.23 9.93 34.91
CA ILE A 198 9.02 9.29 33.61
C ILE A 198 9.47 7.83 33.73
N ASP A 199 8.60 6.91 33.35
CA ASP A 199 8.85 5.45 33.44
C ASP A 199 9.31 4.91 32.07
N GLU A 200 8.56 5.25 31.01
CA GLU A 200 8.81 4.71 29.69
C GLU A 200 8.65 5.79 28.62
N VAL A 201 9.54 5.77 27.63
CA VAL A 201 9.42 6.58 26.41
C VAL A 201 9.62 5.69 25.19
N LYS A 202 8.69 5.75 24.24
CA LYS A 202 8.81 5.12 22.93
C LYS A 202 8.65 6.14 21.83
N ILE A 203 9.49 6.06 20.81
CA ILE A 203 9.43 6.92 19.64
C ILE A 203 9.45 6.05 18.38
N TRP A 204 8.52 6.30 17.49
CA TRP A 204 8.46 5.68 16.17
C TRP A 204 8.52 6.75 15.09
N LYS A 205 9.14 6.40 13.96
CA LYS A 205 9.12 7.21 12.74
C LYS A 205 8.40 6.49 11.61
N TYR A 206 8.24 7.14 10.46
CA TYR A 206 7.79 6.47 9.24
C TYR A 206 8.71 5.29 8.92
N ASP A 207 8.10 4.14 8.63
CA ASP A 207 8.78 2.93 8.17
C ASP A 207 8.86 2.96 6.65
N PRO A 208 10.04 3.30 6.07
CA PRO A 208 10.20 3.37 4.62
C PRO A 208 10.11 2.00 3.95
N ASP A 209 10.18 0.91 4.72
CA ASP A 209 10.13 -0.46 4.21
C ASP A 209 8.68 -0.95 4.02
N VAL A 210 7.68 -0.19 4.51
CA VAL A 210 6.25 -0.56 4.41
C VAL A 210 5.78 -0.71 2.96
N PRO A 211 6.00 0.27 2.06
CA PRO A 211 5.55 0.16 0.68
C PRO A 211 6.13 -1.06 -0.03
N ASP A 212 7.40 -1.37 0.19
CA ASP A 212 8.05 -2.54 -0.39
C ASP A 212 7.44 -3.84 0.17
N ARG A 213 7.30 -3.95 1.50
CA ARG A 213 6.69 -5.12 2.14
C ARG A 213 5.27 -5.38 1.65
N GLU A 214 4.48 -4.33 1.50
CA GLU A 214 3.12 -4.40 0.98
C GLU A 214 3.09 -4.74 -0.52
N PHE A 215 3.99 -4.16 -1.32
CA PHE A 215 4.10 -4.48 -2.73
C PHE A 215 4.43 -5.96 -2.95
N PHE A 216 5.46 -6.46 -2.26
CA PHE A 216 5.99 -7.81 -2.44
C PHE A 216 5.17 -8.91 -1.75
N CYS A 217 4.26 -8.60 -0.81
CA CYS A 217 3.42 -9.65 -0.19
C CYS A 217 2.57 -10.43 -1.20
N ARG A 218 2.20 -9.78 -2.32
CA ARG A 218 1.41 -10.35 -3.40
C ARG A 218 2.23 -11.25 -4.32
N LEU A 219 3.49 -10.88 -4.55
CA LEU A 219 4.32 -11.52 -5.56
C LEU A 219 4.89 -12.83 -5.02
N GLN A 220 4.38 -13.97 -5.52
CA GLN A 220 4.86 -15.30 -5.15
C GLN A 220 5.53 -16.08 -6.30
N ASP A 221 5.41 -15.63 -7.56
CA ASP A 221 6.10 -16.22 -8.72
C ASP A 221 7.46 -15.53 -8.95
N ALA A 222 8.54 -16.32 -8.91
CA ALA A 222 9.90 -15.85 -9.20
C ALA A 222 10.02 -15.14 -10.56
N ARG A 223 9.28 -15.57 -11.58
CA ARG A 223 9.31 -14.91 -12.91
C ARG A 223 8.74 -13.50 -12.88
N GLN A 224 7.68 -13.31 -12.10
CA GLN A 224 7.04 -12.00 -11.93
C GLN A 224 7.93 -11.08 -11.08
N ILE A 225 8.54 -11.61 -10.01
CA ILE A 225 9.53 -10.89 -9.19
C ILE A 225 10.73 -10.45 -10.04
N ASP A 226 11.31 -11.35 -10.83
CA ASP A 226 12.43 -11.04 -11.73
C ASP A 226 12.06 -9.98 -12.77
N CYS A 227 10.82 -10.04 -13.26
CA CYS A 227 10.33 -9.06 -14.22
C CYS A 227 10.20 -7.66 -13.60
N TRP A 228 9.60 -7.54 -12.42
CA TRP A 228 9.56 -6.29 -11.66
C TRP A 228 10.97 -5.78 -11.30
N GLY A 229 11.88 -6.68 -10.93
CA GLY A 229 13.28 -6.34 -10.67
C GLY A 229 13.97 -5.68 -11.88
N ARG A 230 13.69 -6.14 -13.10
CA ARG A 230 14.19 -5.49 -14.33
C ARG A 230 13.56 -4.11 -14.55
N LEU A 231 12.26 -3.95 -14.33
CA LEU A 231 11.59 -2.65 -14.44
C LEU A 231 12.14 -1.64 -13.43
N PHE A 232 12.32 -2.04 -12.17
CA PHE A 232 12.91 -1.17 -11.14
C PHE A 232 14.35 -0.80 -11.47
N LYS A 233 15.15 -1.73 -12.02
CA LYS A 233 16.50 -1.43 -12.48
C LYS A 233 16.51 -0.40 -13.60
N GLN A 234 15.63 -0.54 -14.60
CA GLN A 234 15.51 0.44 -15.69
C GLN A 234 15.14 1.82 -15.16
N LEU A 235 14.21 1.89 -14.19
CA LEU A 235 13.84 3.15 -13.56
C LEU A 235 15.02 3.76 -12.77
N ALA A 236 15.77 2.95 -12.03
CA ALA A 236 16.95 3.40 -11.30
C ALA A 236 18.04 3.93 -12.24
N ASP A 237 18.28 3.24 -13.36
CA ASP A 237 19.24 3.65 -14.38
C ASP A 237 18.81 4.98 -15.04
N LEU A 238 17.50 5.18 -15.27
CA LEU A 238 16.95 6.45 -15.77
C LEU A 238 17.13 7.61 -14.77
N LEU A 239 16.94 7.34 -13.47
CA LEU A 239 17.11 8.35 -12.41
C LEU A 239 18.58 8.71 -12.15
N ALA A 240 19.51 7.82 -12.51
CA ALA A 240 20.94 8.06 -12.41
C ALA A 240 21.48 8.99 -13.53
N ASP A 241 20.81 9.04 -14.68
CA ASP A 241 21.12 10.03 -15.72
C ASP A 241 20.78 11.45 -15.22
N ARG A 242 21.66 12.43 -15.48
CA ARG A 242 21.51 13.77 -14.89
C ARG A 242 20.31 14.54 -15.44
N GLU A 243 20.08 14.48 -16.75
CA GLU A 243 19.01 15.25 -17.39
C GLU A 243 17.67 14.55 -17.22
N GLN A 244 17.62 13.24 -17.48
CA GLN A 244 16.43 12.43 -17.26
C GLN A 244 16.09 12.37 -15.77
N GLY A 245 17.07 12.13 -14.89
CA GLY A 245 16.84 12.10 -13.45
C GLY A 245 16.22 13.38 -12.88
N GLN A 246 16.62 14.55 -13.38
CA GLN A 246 15.96 15.81 -13.02
C GLN A 246 14.50 15.87 -13.48
N ARG A 247 14.23 15.51 -14.73
CA ARG A 247 12.87 15.52 -15.28
C ARG A 247 11.94 14.52 -14.59
N TYR A 248 12.38 13.27 -14.44
CA TYR A 248 11.61 12.21 -13.79
C TYR A 248 11.46 12.49 -12.30
N GLY A 249 12.50 12.96 -11.62
CA GLY A 249 12.43 13.38 -10.22
C GLY A 249 11.41 14.50 -10.00
N ALA A 250 11.39 15.52 -10.86
CA ALA A 250 10.40 16.59 -10.81
C ALA A 250 8.98 16.09 -11.09
N PHE A 251 8.80 15.17 -12.04
CA PHE A 251 7.53 14.51 -12.30
C PHE A 251 7.02 13.73 -11.07
N PHE A 252 7.86 12.89 -10.45
CA PHE A 252 7.49 12.15 -9.23
C PHE A 252 7.19 13.09 -8.05
N ALA A 253 7.93 14.19 -7.91
CA ALA A 253 7.61 15.21 -6.92
C ALA A 253 6.23 15.86 -7.15
N CYS A 254 5.86 16.09 -8.41
CA CYS A 254 4.53 16.57 -8.80
C CYS A 254 3.42 15.55 -8.44
N LEU A 255 3.61 14.27 -8.80
CA LEU A 255 2.67 13.20 -8.45
C LEU A 255 2.52 13.04 -6.94
N TRP A 256 3.63 13.05 -6.21
CA TRP A 256 3.66 12.96 -4.75
C TRP A 256 2.86 14.11 -4.12
N ARG A 257 3.01 15.33 -4.65
CA ARG A 257 2.23 16.48 -4.19
C ARG A 257 0.74 16.28 -4.42
N ALA A 258 0.34 15.86 -5.62
CA ALA A 258 -1.06 15.60 -5.96
C ALA A 258 -1.67 14.53 -5.03
N GLN A 259 -0.94 13.42 -4.82
CA GLN A 259 -1.39 12.35 -3.93
C GLN A 259 -1.52 12.83 -2.49
N THR A 260 -0.55 13.61 -2.00
CA THR A 260 -0.57 14.12 -0.63
C THR A 260 -1.70 15.14 -0.44
N ASP A 261 -1.98 15.98 -1.43
CA ASP A 261 -3.08 16.95 -1.40
C ASP A 261 -4.45 16.26 -1.45
N PHE A 262 -4.59 15.19 -2.24
CA PHE A 262 -5.75 14.32 -2.23
C PHE A 262 -5.98 13.66 -0.85
N LEU A 263 -4.93 13.05 -0.28
CA LEU A 263 -5.03 12.44 1.06
C LEU A 263 -5.37 13.47 2.14
N ARG A 264 -4.82 14.70 2.06
CA ARG A 264 -5.19 15.81 2.97
C ARG A 264 -6.65 16.22 2.83
N ALA A 265 -7.18 16.26 1.60
CA ALA A 265 -8.58 16.62 1.38
C ALA A 265 -9.54 15.64 2.07
N ILE A 266 -9.18 14.36 2.14
CA ILE A 266 -9.93 13.32 2.86
C ILE A 266 -9.66 13.39 4.37
N ARG A 267 -8.40 13.39 4.79
CA ARG A 267 -8.01 13.33 6.21
C ARG A 267 -8.40 14.58 6.99
N SER A 268 -8.60 15.72 6.31
CA SER A 268 -9.06 16.95 6.96
C SER A 268 -10.52 16.91 7.43
N LYS A 269 -11.27 15.85 7.11
CA LYS A 269 -12.69 15.70 7.45
C LYS A 269 -12.98 15.18 8.87
N GLY A 270 -11.93 14.86 9.64
CA GLY A 270 -12.05 14.51 11.05
C GLY A 270 -11.57 13.09 11.37
N GLU A 271 -11.51 12.78 12.66
CA GLU A 271 -10.94 11.53 13.16
C GLU A 271 -11.66 10.28 12.64
N GLU A 272 -12.99 10.29 12.58
CA GLU A 272 -13.77 9.16 12.10
C GLU A 272 -13.44 8.82 10.63
N VAL A 273 -13.25 9.83 9.79
CA VAL A 273 -12.86 9.66 8.38
C VAL A 273 -11.42 9.12 8.28
N ILE A 274 -10.52 9.56 9.16
CA ILE A 274 -9.14 9.04 9.22
C ILE A 274 -9.12 7.57 9.60
N GLN A 275 -9.88 7.18 10.63
CA GLN A 275 -9.96 5.79 11.09
C GLN A 275 -10.58 4.87 10.03
N GLU A 276 -11.64 5.34 9.36
CA GLU A 276 -12.25 4.59 8.26
C GLU A 276 -11.32 4.50 7.04
N LEU A 277 -10.53 5.55 6.74
CA LEU A 277 -9.49 5.49 5.70
C LEU A 277 -8.43 4.45 6.02
N GLU A 278 -7.95 4.41 7.27
CA GLU A 278 -6.95 3.43 7.74
C GLU A 278 -7.50 2.00 7.63
N LYS A 279 -8.75 1.78 8.05
CA LYS A 279 -9.44 0.49 7.92
C LYS A 279 -9.59 0.06 6.46
N ARG A 280 -9.98 0.97 5.57
CA ARG A 280 -10.08 0.69 4.13
C ARG A 280 -8.73 0.37 3.50
N GLY A 281 -7.68 1.07 3.92
CA GLY A 281 -6.31 0.75 3.53
C GLY A 281 -5.91 -0.68 3.88
N LEU A 282 -6.22 -1.15 5.10
CA LEU A 282 -5.96 -2.53 5.50
C LEU A 282 -6.75 -3.54 4.65
N ALA A 283 -8.02 -3.27 4.36
CA ALA A 283 -8.82 -4.13 3.48
C ALA A 283 -8.27 -4.18 2.04
N TYR A 284 -7.78 -3.05 1.52
CA TYR A 284 -7.09 -3.03 0.22
C TYR A 284 -5.84 -3.90 0.23
N ILE A 285 -5.01 -3.80 1.27
CA ILE A 285 -3.79 -4.60 1.39
C ILE A 285 -4.10 -6.09 1.49
N GLU A 286 -5.19 -6.49 2.16
CA GLU A 286 -5.63 -7.88 2.21
C GLU A 286 -5.97 -8.44 0.81
N ILE A 287 -6.73 -7.68 0.01
CA ILE A 287 -7.05 -8.05 -1.38
C ILE A 287 -5.78 -8.01 -2.26
N TRP A 288 -4.89 -7.05 -2.01
CA TRP A 288 -3.62 -6.96 -2.72
C TRP A 288 -2.77 -8.22 -2.46
N CYS A 289 -2.56 -8.60 -1.20
CA CYS A 289 -1.73 -9.75 -0.87
C CYS A 289 -2.34 -11.11 -1.28
N SER A 290 -3.64 -11.16 -1.63
CA SER A 290 -4.28 -12.38 -2.16
C SER A 290 -4.13 -12.57 -3.68
N ASP A 291 -3.52 -11.60 -4.38
CA ASP A 291 -3.35 -11.54 -5.84
C ASP A 291 -4.67 -11.50 -6.65
N ASP A 292 -5.80 -11.18 -6.02
CA ASP A 292 -7.11 -11.03 -6.69
C ASP A 292 -7.35 -9.60 -7.21
N LEU A 293 -6.35 -9.01 -7.89
CA LEU A 293 -6.39 -7.61 -8.33
C LEU A 293 -7.39 -7.34 -9.47
N GLY A 294 -7.62 -8.34 -10.33
CA GLY A 294 -8.59 -8.25 -11.43
C GLY A 294 -9.98 -8.76 -11.08
N GLY A 295 -10.16 -9.40 -9.92
CA GLY A 295 -11.39 -10.08 -9.54
C GLY A 295 -12.46 -9.17 -8.96
N GLN A 296 -13.60 -9.80 -8.65
CA GLN A 296 -14.78 -9.11 -8.15
C GLN A 296 -14.54 -8.41 -6.80
N ALA A 297 -13.67 -8.98 -5.95
CA ALA A 297 -13.36 -8.41 -4.64
C ALA A 297 -12.74 -7.01 -4.78
N MET A 298 -11.71 -6.86 -5.63
CA MET A 298 -11.06 -5.58 -5.89
C MET A 298 -12.01 -4.59 -6.58
N GLN A 299 -12.82 -5.05 -7.53
CA GLN A 299 -13.79 -4.18 -8.22
C GLN A 299 -14.86 -3.63 -7.25
N ASN A 300 -15.37 -4.47 -6.35
CA ASN A 300 -16.31 -4.05 -5.31
C ASN A 300 -15.63 -3.05 -4.36
N TYR A 301 -14.41 -3.35 -3.90
CA TYR A 301 -13.64 -2.45 -3.04
C TYR A 301 -13.44 -1.08 -3.68
N LEU A 302 -12.99 -1.03 -4.95
CA LEU A 302 -12.78 0.23 -5.66
C LEU A 302 -14.09 1.03 -5.79
N THR A 303 -15.19 0.38 -6.16
CA THR A 303 -16.50 1.02 -6.27
C THR A 303 -16.94 1.65 -4.94
N ASP A 304 -16.82 0.88 -3.86
CA ASP A 304 -17.21 1.33 -2.52
C ASP A 304 -16.27 2.40 -1.97
N TRP A 305 -14.98 2.30 -2.27
CA TRP A 305 -13.98 3.30 -1.89
C TRP A 305 -14.22 4.63 -2.63
N LEU A 306 -14.48 4.61 -3.93
CA LEU A 306 -14.75 5.81 -4.73
C LEU A 306 -16.02 6.52 -4.25
N LYS A 307 -17.10 5.77 -3.99
CA LYS A 307 -18.35 6.33 -3.42
C LYS A 307 -18.12 6.96 -2.06
N TRP A 308 -17.33 6.29 -1.22
CA TRP A 308 -17.01 6.79 0.12
C TRP A 308 -16.15 8.05 0.07
N VAL A 309 -15.13 8.10 -0.79
CA VAL A 309 -14.30 9.31 -0.98
C VAL A 309 -15.17 10.48 -1.41
N GLU A 310 -16.05 10.29 -2.40
CA GLU A 310 -16.91 11.37 -2.89
C GLU A 310 -17.94 11.81 -1.83
N SER A 311 -18.36 10.93 -0.92
CA SER A 311 -19.28 11.30 0.16
C SER A 311 -18.61 12.14 1.26
N VAL A 312 -17.35 11.83 1.62
CA VAL A 312 -16.64 12.54 2.70
C VAL A 312 -15.87 13.77 2.19
N ALA A 313 -15.36 13.72 0.96
CA ALA A 313 -14.58 14.79 0.34
C ALA A 313 -15.00 15.02 -1.12
N PRO A 314 -16.19 15.60 -1.36
CA PRO A 314 -16.71 15.83 -2.70
C PRO A 314 -15.73 16.58 -3.60
N GLY A 315 -15.51 16.10 -4.81
CA GLY A 315 -14.61 16.69 -5.81
C GLY A 315 -13.11 16.50 -5.53
N ALA A 316 -12.70 15.91 -4.40
CA ALA A 316 -11.29 15.64 -4.12
C ALA A 316 -10.67 14.72 -5.17
N LEU A 317 -11.42 13.70 -5.60
CA LEU A 317 -10.99 12.76 -6.63
C LEU A 317 -10.82 13.44 -7.99
N ALA A 318 -11.79 14.28 -8.41
CA ALA A 318 -11.71 15.01 -9.66
C ALA A 318 -10.51 15.99 -9.69
N ASN A 319 -10.24 16.67 -8.57
CA ASN A 319 -9.07 17.52 -8.43
C ASN A 319 -7.77 16.73 -8.52
N TYR A 320 -7.69 15.58 -7.82
CA TYR A 320 -6.54 14.69 -7.90
C TYR A 320 -6.26 14.25 -9.34
N GLN A 321 -7.28 13.81 -10.07
CA GLN A 321 -7.13 13.44 -11.47
C GLN A 321 -6.62 14.59 -12.35
N LYS A 322 -7.16 15.79 -12.15
CA LYS A 322 -6.72 17.00 -12.86
C LYS A 322 -5.25 17.31 -12.58
N GLU A 323 -4.81 17.19 -11.33
CA GLU A 323 -3.42 17.42 -10.94
C GLU A 323 -2.48 16.38 -11.54
N ILE A 324 -2.86 15.10 -11.53
CA ILE A 324 -2.10 14.01 -12.17
C ILE A 324 -1.97 14.26 -13.68
N GLN A 325 -3.06 14.63 -14.36
CA GLN A 325 -3.01 14.99 -15.79
C GLN A 325 -2.13 16.22 -16.04
N GLY A 326 -2.19 17.22 -15.16
CA GLY A 326 -1.30 18.38 -15.20
C GLY A 326 0.17 17.98 -15.12
N CYS A 327 0.55 17.12 -14.17
CA CYS A 327 1.91 16.61 -14.06
C CYS A 327 2.33 15.84 -15.33
N ILE A 328 1.46 15.00 -15.89
CA ILE A 328 1.78 14.24 -17.11
C ILE A 328 2.08 15.20 -18.28
N GLN A 329 1.25 16.23 -18.47
CA GLN A 329 1.40 17.21 -19.55
C GLN A 329 2.63 18.09 -19.36
N GLU A 330 2.84 18.63 -18.16
CA GLU A 330 3.98 19.50 -17.81
C GLU A 330 5.31 18.80 -18.10
N PHE A 331 5.42 17.54 -17.70
CA PHE A 331 6.64 16.75 -17.87
C PHE A 331 6.66 15.89 -19.13
N LYS A 332 5.66 16.00 -20.02
CA LYS A 332 5.55 15.27 -21.30
C LYS A 332 5.66 13.74 -21.16
N MET A 333 4.96 13.19 -20.18
CA MET A 333 5.09 11.78 -19.76
C MET A 333 4.15 10.82 -20.51
N GLU A 334 3.35 11.28 -21.46
CA GLU A 334 2.30 10.49 -22.12
C GLU A 334 2.87 9.23 -22.80
N LYS A 335 3.90 9.41 -23.63
CA LYS A 335 4.55 8.29 -24.34
C LYS A 335 5.27 7.34 -23.38
N VAL A 336 5.85 7.88 -22.31
CA VAL A 336 6.55 7.09 -21.30
C VAL A 336 5.55 6.21 -20.54
N MET A 337 4.44 6.78 -20.08
CA MET A 337 3.39 6.06 -19.37
C MET A 337 2.74 4.99 -20.24
N ILE A 338 2.53 5.24 -21.54
CA ILE A 338 2.02 4.22 -22.48
C ILE A 338 3.01 3.06 -22.62
N THR A 339 4.31 3.36 -22.74
CA THR A 339 5.35 2.34 -22.89
C THR A 339 5.48 1.50 -21.62
N LEU A 340 5.58 2.18 -20.47
CA LEU A 340 5.63 1.55 -19.15
C LEU A 340 4.39 0.71 -18.88
N GLY A 341 3.20 1.18 -19.25
CA GLY A 341 1.95 0.43 -19.10
C GLY A 341 1.95 -0.87 -19.91
N LYS A 342 2.53 -0.89 -21.11
CA LYS A 342 2.67 -2.12 -21.91
C LYS A 342 3.65 -3.10 -21.29
N GLU A 343 4.78 -2.61 -20.77
CA GLU A 343 5.78 -3.44 -20.09
C GLU A 343 5.21 -4.03 -18.80
N ILE A 344 4.51 -3.22 -18.01
CA ILE A 344 3.80 -3.66 -16.81
C ILE A 344 2.74 -4.72 -17.17
N ALA A 345 1.94 -4.53 -18.23
CA ALA A 345 0.92 -5.50 -18.61
C ALA A 345 1.48 -6.86 -19.04
N GLN A 346 2.69 -6.89 -19.60
CA GLN A 346 3.41 -8.14 -19.88
C GLN A 346 3.96 -8.78 -18.60
N CYS A 347 4.39 -7.95 -17.66
CA CYS A 347 5.01 -8.35 -16.42
C CYS A 347 4.00 -8.85 -15.39
N ASP A 348 2.85 -8.19 -15.33
CA ASP A 348 1.85 -8.31 -14.27
C ASP A 348 0.43 -8.05 -14.82
N PRO A 349 -0.18 -9.07 -15.44
CA PRO A 349 -1.52 -8.94 -16.01
C PRO A 349 -2.59 -8.59 -14.96
N SER A 350 -2.45 -9.10 -13.73
CA SER A 350 -3.35 -8.81 -12.61
C SER A 350 -3.29 -7.33 -12.21
N PHE A 351 -2.10 -6.75 -12.10
CA PHE A 351 -1.93 -5.33 -11.82
C PHE A 351 -2.40 -4.44 -12.97
N ALA A 352 -2.19 -4.86 -14.23
CA ALA A 352 -2.74 -4.15 -15.39
C ALA A 352 -4.28 -4.15 -15.39
N ALA A 353 -4.92 -5.26 -14.99
CA ALA A 353 -6.37 -5.34 -14.82
C ALA A 353 -6.87 -4.37 -13.73
N LEU A 354 -6.14 -4.23 -12.62
CA LEU A 354 -6.44 -3.23 -11.59
C LEU A 354 -6.41 -1.81 -12.15
N ILE A 355 -5.33 -1.42 -12.83
CA ILE A 355 -5.19 -0.08 -13.44
C ILE A 355 -6.35 0.20 -14.39
N GLN A 356 -6.72 -0.78 -15.20
CA GLN A 356 -7.83 -0.65 -16.13
C GLN A 356 -9.18 -0.55 -15.43
N GLY A 357 -9.40 -1.35 -14.37
CA GLY A 357 -10.60 -1.26 -13.53
C GLY A 357 -10.76 0.12 -12.92
N MET A 358 -9.67 0.72 -12.43
CA MET A 358 -9.65 2.10 -11.97
C MET A 358 -9.94 3.09 -13.11
N ALA A 359 -9.34 2.93 -14.28
CA ALA A 359 -9.61 3.81 -15.42
C ALA A 359 -11.09 3.78 -15.87
N ASN A 360 -11.72 2.60 -15.88
CA ASN A 360 -13.12 2.41 -16.24
C ASN A 360 -14.08 3.04 -15.21
N GLN A 361 -13.73 2.99 -13.93
CA GLN A 361 -14.54 3.53 -12.84
C GLN A 361 -14.45 5.06 -12.72
N VAL A 362 -13.35 5.68 -13.15
CA VAL A 362 -13.08 7.11 -12.94
C VAL A 362 -13.06 7.94 -14.25
N GLY A 363 -13.52 7.38 -15.37
CA GLY A 363 -13.88 8.16 -16.56
C GLY A 363 -12.74 8.93 -17.25
N GLY A 364 -11.53 8.36 -17.33
CA GLY A 364 -10.38 9.03 -17.96
C GLY A 364 -9.51 8.08 -18.76
N GLY A 365 -9.68 8.06 -20.09
CA GLY A 365 -8.75 7.46 -21.05
C GLY A 365 -8.72 5.92 -21.00
N GLN A 366 -9.48 5.29 -21.88
CA GLN A 366 -9.44 3.85 -22.10
C GLN A 366 -8.03 3.44 -22.54
N LEU A 367 -7.22 2.87 -21.63
CA LEU A 367 -6.21 1.91 -22.05
C LEU A 367 -6.96 0.81 -22.83
N PRO A 368 -6.47 0.41 -24.02
CA PRO A 368 -7.19 -0.56 -24.82
C PRO A 368 -7.45 -1.80 -23.97
N PRO A 369 -8.69 -2.31 -23.94
CA PRO A 369 -9.01 -3.46 -23.12
C PRO A 369 -8.05 -4.62 -23.42
N PRO A 370 -7.61 -5.35 -22.37
CA PRO A 370 -6.63 -6.40 -22.49
C PRO A 370 -7.16 -7.41 -23.50
N GLN A 371 -6.40 -7.57 -24.58
CA GLN A 371 -6.87 -8.33 -25.71
C GLN A 371 -6.98 -9.82 -25.34
N ILE A 372 -7.93 -10.54 -25.93
CA ILE A 372 -8.01 -11.99 -25.76
C ILE A 372 -6.70 -12.62 -26.22
N GLN A 373 -6.08 -13.41 -25.35
CA GLN A 373 -4.93 -14.24 -25.72
C GLN A 373 -5.36 -15.69 -25.74
N VAL A 374 -5.09 -16.38 -26.84
CA VAL A 374 -5.35 -17.81 -26.97
C VAL A 374 -4.01 -18.51 -27.08
N THR A 375 -3.72 -19.40 -26.12
CA THR A 375 -2.44 -20.10 -26.04
C THR A 375 -2.52 -21.51 -26.63
N SER A 376 -3.68 -22.17 -26.55
CA SER A 376 -3.90 -23.47 -27.20
C SER A 376 -5.37 -23.79 -27.41
N VAL A 377 -5.65 -24.65 -28.40
CA VAL A 377 -6.96 -25.25 -28.65
C VAL A 377 -6.80 -26.76 -28.81
N THR A 378 -7.57 -27.55 -28.05
CA THR A 378 -7.52 -29.02 -28.07
C THR A 378 -8.94 -29.60 -28.11
N PRO A 379 -9.22 -30.62 -28.93
CA PRO A 379 -8.34 -31.23 -29.94
C PRO A 379 -8.17 -30.34 -31.18
N THR A 380 -7.09 -30.52 -31.93
CA THR A 380 -6.85 -29.85 -33.23
C THR A 380 -7.45 -30.62 -34.42
N GLN A 381 -7.95 -31.84 -34.17
CA GLN A 381 -8.60 -32.69 -35.16
C GLN A 381 -9.91 -33.28 -34.64
N LEU A 382 -10.94 -33.32 -35.49
CA LEU A 382 -12.21 -34.01 -35.25
C LEU A 382 -12.60 -34.84 -36.48
N THR A 383 -13.50 -35.80 -36.30
CA THR A 383 -14.05 -36.61 -37.39
C THR A 383 -15.39 -36.03 -37.85
N ALA A 384 -15.57 -35.86 -39.17
CA ALA A 384 -16.82 -35.37 -39.75
C ALA A 384 -18.01 -36.25 -39.32
N GLY A 385 -19.15 -35.62 -39.02
CA GLY A 385 -20.35 -36.34 -38.56
C GLY A 385 -20.40 -36.63 -37.06
N THR A 386 -19.41 -36.20 -36.28
CA THR A 386 -19.39 -36.40 -34.81
C THR A 386 -19.41 -35.04 -34.09
N ALA A 387 -20.23 -34.91 -33.05
CA ALA A 387 -20.17 -33.75 -32.17
C ALA A 387 -18.89 -33.80 -31.31
N GLY A 388 -18.24 -32.66 -31.09
CA GLY A 388 -17.01 -32.57 -30.30
C GLY A 388 -16.98 -31.34 -29.41
N THR A 389 -16.08 -31.31 -28.45
CA THR A 389 -15.85 -30.15 -27.58
C THR A 389 -14.41 -29.68 -27.71
N LEU A 390 -14.23 -28.42 -28.09
CA LEU A 390 -12.94 -27.74 -28.06
C LEU A 390 -12.72 -27.19 -26.65
N THR A 391 -11.56 -27.46 -26.08
CA THR A 391 -11.02 -26.79 -24.91
C THR A 391 -10.01 -25.74 -25.38
N ILE A 392 -10.28 -24.49 -25.04
CA ILE A 392 -9.51 -23.32 -25.45
C ILE A 392 -8.87 -22.75 -24.19
N LYS A 393 -7.54 -22.72 -24.15
CA LYS A 393 -6.75 -22.13 -23.06
C LYS A 393 -6.20 -20.78 -23.47
N GLY A 394 -6.15 -19.85 -22.53
CA GLY A 394 -5.81 -18.47 -22.83
C GLY A 394 -5.87 -17.54 -21.62
N ALA A 395 -6.09 -16.26 -21.89
CA ALA A 395 -6.34 -15.22 -20.91
C ALA A 395 -7.41 -14.24 -21.42
N ASN A 396 -8.08 -13.57 -20.48
CA ASN A 396 -9.10 -12.54 -20.71
C ASN A 396 -10.40 -13.06 -21.36
N PHE A 397 -10.78 -14.32 -21.12
CA PHE A 397 -12.08 -14.82 -21.54
C PHE A 397 -13.20 -14.30 -20.62
N THR A 398 -14.32 -13.90 -21.22
CA THR A 398 -15.52 -13.44 -20.51
C THR A 398 -16.74 -14.27 -20.92
N ALA A 399 -17.87 -14.04 -20.26
CA ALA A 399 -19.13 -14.68 -20.65
C ALA A 399 -19.64 -14.23 -22.04
N ALA A 400 -19.11 -13.11 -22.56
CA ALA A 400 -19.42 -12.61 -23.90
C ALA A 400 -18.48 -13.15 -24.98
N THR A 401 -17.43 -13.90 -24.62
CA THR A 401 -16.50 -14.48 -25.59
C THR A 401 -17.19 -15.54 -26.43
N SER A 402 -17.18 -15.34 -27.74
CA SER A 402 -17.74 -16.24 -28.75
C SER A 402 -16.66 -16.94 -29.57
N VAL A 403 -16.99 -18.16 -30.02
CA VAL A 403 -16.12 -18.97 -30.87
C VAL A 403 -16.87 -19.30 -32.15
N GLU A 404 -16.22 -19.09 -33.28
CA GLU A 404 -16.73 -19.37 -34.62
C GLU A 404 -15.72 -20.22 -35.40
N LEU A 405 -16.24 -21.16 -36.18
CA LEU A 405 -15.48 -21.85 -37.21
C LEU A 405 -15.71 -21.12 -38.52
N GLN A 406 -14.67 -20.49 -39.07
CA GLN A 406 -14.78 -19.73 -40.32
C GLN A 406 -15.23 -20.65 -41.46
N GLY A 407 -16.37 -20.33 -42.08
CA GLY A 407 -17.02 -21.17 -43.10
C GLY A 407 -18.11 -22.11 -42.59
N VAL A 408 -18.38 -22.14 -41.28
CA VAL A 408 -19.55 -22.81 -40.68
C VAL A 408 -20.57 -21.75 -40.27
N PRO A 409 -21.85 -21.84 -40.68
CA PRO A 409 -22.86 -20.86 -40.30
C PRO A 409 -23.09 -20.84 -38.78
N GLY A 410 -22.92 -19.66 -38.17
CA GLY A 410 -23.27 -19.38 -36.78
C GLY A 410 -22.15 -19.56 -35.76
N LYS A 411 -22.40 -19.05 -34.54
CA LYS A 411 -21.52 -19.19 -33.38
C LYS A 411 -21.63 -20.57 -32.76
N LEU A 412 -20.50 -21.13 -32.31
CA LEU A 412 -20.51 -22.33 -31.49
C LEU A 412 -21.12 -22.01 -30.12
N VAL A 413 -21.71 -23.03 -29.49
CA VAL A 413 -22.17 -22.91 -28.10
C VAL A 413 -20.94 -22.92 -27.20
N THR A 414 -20.69 -21.79 -26.52
CA THR A 414 -19.55 -21.59 -25.63
C THR A 414 -19.95 -21.70 -24.16
N THR A 415 -19.04 -22.21 -23.33
CA THR A 415 -19.17 -22.25 -21.87
C THR A 415 -17.88 -21.75 -21.27
N LEU A 416 -17.95 -20.63 -20.54
CA LEU A 416 -16.80 -20.10 -19.79
C LEU A 416 -16.56 -20.99 -18.57
N VAL A 417 -15.37 -21.58 -18.48
CA VAL A 417 -14.95 -22.36 -17.32
C VAL A 417 -14.21 -21.44 -16.34
N SER A 418 -13.32 -20.58 -16.85
CA SER A 418 -12.64 -19.52 -16.11
C SER A 418 -12.15 -18.44 -17.09
N ALA A 419 -11.60 -17.33 -16.59
CA ALA A 419 -10.96 -16.32 -17.43
C ALA A 419 -9.78 -16.85 -18.29
N SER A 420 -9.32 -18.08 -18.05
CA SER A 420 -8.24 -18.76 -18.77
C SER A 420 -8.64 -20.06 -19.47
N GLU A 421 -9.91 -20.49 -19.38
CA GLU A 421 -10.44 -21.67 -20.06
C GLU A 421 -11.86 -21.46 -20.59
N LEU A 422 -12.05 -21.68 -21.89
CA LEU A 422 -13.34 -21.67 -22.58
C LEU A 422 -13.58 -23.04 -23.22
N ARG A 423 -14.82 -23.53 -23.18
CA ARG A 423 -15.24 -24.72 -23.92
C ARG A 423 -16.18 -24.32 -25.05
N ALA A 424 -15.98 -24.86 -26.24
CA ALA A 424 -16.85 -24.62 -27.39
C ALA A 424 -17.32 -25.94 -28.01
N THR A 425 -18.63 -26.06 -28.24
CA THR A 425 -19.21 -27.29 -28.79
C THR A 425 -19.28 -27.22 -30.32
N VAL A 426 -18.62 -28.15 -30.99
CA VAL A 426 -18.64 -28.33 -32.45
C VAL A 426 -19.77 -29.29 -32.82
N PRO A 427 -20.78 -28.87 -33.60
CA PRO A 427 -21.90 -29.74 -33.97
C PRO A 427 -21.48 -30.81 -34.99
N ALA A 428 -22.18 -31.95 -34.98
CA ALA A 428 -21.95 -33.06 -35.90
C ALA A 428 -22.20 -32.72 -37.39
N SER A 429 -22.85 -31.59 -37.68
CA SER A 429 -23.13 -31.11 -39.04
C SER A 429 -21.90 -30.59 -39.78
N VAL A 430 -20.79 -30.34 -39.08
CA VAL A 430 -19.54 -29.83 -39.67
C VAL A 430 -18.91 -30.91 -40.55
N GLN A 431 -18.73 -30.58 -41.83
CA GLN A 431 -18.17 -31.49 -42.84
C GLN A 431 -16.64 -31.56 -42.73
N ALA A 432 -16.02 -32.48 -43.47
CA ALA A 432 -14.56 -32.50 -43.52
C ALA A 432 -14.00 -31.25 -44.21
N GLY A 433 -12.96 -30.68 -43.64
CA GLY A 433 -12.35 -29.43 -44.07
C GLY A 433 -11.38 -28.88 -43.02
N GLN A 434 -10.69 -27.80 -43.36
CA GLN A 434 -9.91 -27.03 -42.41
C GLN A 434 -10.67 -25.75 -42.08
N TYR A 435 -10.90 -25.53 -40.80
CA TYR A 435 -11.69 -24.41 -40.30
C TYR A 435 -10.81 -23.54 -39.40
N PRO A 436 -10.42 -22.33 -39.84
CA PRO A 436 -9.84 -21.35 -38.96
C PRO A 436 -10.80 -21.06 -37.80
N ILE A 437 -10.26 -21.06 -36.59
CA ILE A 437 -11.03 -20.78 -35.37
C ILE A 437 -10.89 -19.28 -35.10
N HIS A 438 -12.03 -18.59 -35.12
CA HIS A 438 -12.12 -17.19 -34.75
C HIS A 438 -12.73 -17.07 -33.36
N ILE A 439 -12.01 -16.41 -32.46
CA ILE A 439 -12.44 -16.19 -31.09
C ILE A 439 -12.54 -14.68 -30.90
N SER A 440 -13.73 -14.21 -30.54
CA SER A 440 -14.03 -12.79 -30.45
C SER A 440 -14.75 -12.45 -29.17
N ASP A 441 -14.45 -11.28 -28.61
CA ASP A 441 -15.13 -10.72 -27.47
C ASP A 441 -15.42 -9.24 -27.74
N PRO A 442 -16.68 -8.79 -27.62
CA PRO A 442 -17.06 -7.40 -27.89
C PRO A 442 -16.26 -6.36 -27.09
N ALA A 443 -15.73 -6.74 -25.93
CA ALA A 443 -14.92 -5.88 -25.08
C ALA A 443 -13.42 -6.14 -25.22
N ALA A 444 -12.97 -7.37 -25.49
CA ALA A 444 -11.55 -7.76 -25.48
C ALA A 444 -10.94 -8.04 -26.87
N GLY A 445 -11.64 -7.74 -27.97
CA GLY A 445 -11.12 -7.89 -29.33
C GLY A 445 -11.07 -9.34 -29.80
N ASP A 446 -10.31 -9.59 -30.86
CA ASP A 446 -10.37 -10.84 -31.62
C ASP A 446 -9.00 -11.55 -31.70
N ASN A 447 -9.03 -12.88 -31.79
CA ASN A 447 -7.86 -13.72 -32.04
C ASN A 447 -8.19 -14.86 -33.01
N SER A 448 -7.34 -15.08 -34.02
CA SER A 448 -7.58 -16.02 -35.12
C SER A 448 -6.34 -16.86 -35.50
N ALA A 449 -5.60 -17.40 -34.52
CA ALA A 449 -4.33 -18.09 -34.79
C ALA A 449 -4.42 -19.62 -34.95
N PHE A 450 -5.58 -20.25 -34.73
CA PHE A 450 -5.71 -21.71 -34.65
C PHE A 450 -6.60 -22.26 -35.76
N THR A 451 -6.36 -23.50 -36.19
CA THR A 451 -7.15 -24.20 -37.21
C THR A 451 -7.58 -25.56 -36.71
N LEU A 452 -8.89 -25.83 -36.79
CA LEU A 452 -9.44 -27.16 -36.57
C LEU A 452 -9.46 -27.92 -37.90
N THR A 453 -8.86 -29.10 -37.94
CA THR A 453 -8.98 -29.99 -39.11
C THR A 453 -10.06 -31.03 -38.85
N VAL A 454 -11.13 -31.00 -39.63
CA VAL A 454 -12.16 -32.04 -39.61
C VAL A 454 -11.85 -33.02 -40.74
N VAL A 455 -11.54 -34.26 -40.39
CA VAL A 455 -11.23 -35.31 -41.38
C VAL A 455 -12.50 -36.08 -41.74
N GLN A 456 -12.63 -36.49 -43.00
CA GLN A 456 -13.69 -37.43 -43.37
C GLN A 456 -13.53 -38.70 -42.53
N ALA A 457 -14.65 -39.24 -42.04
CA ALA A 457 -14.63 -40.60 -41.55
C ALA A 457 -14.16 -41.48 -42.70
N SER A 458 -12.95 -42.03 -42.59
CA SER A 458 -12.46 -42.98 -43.59
C SER A 458 -13.44 -44.16 -43.60
N PRO A 459 -13.94 -44.62 -44.77
CA PRO A 459 -14.62 -45.90 -44.82
C PRO A 459 -13.63 -46.91 -44.23
N SER A 460 -14.05 -47.67 -43.23
CA SER A 460 -13.29 -48.79 -42.70
C SER A 460 -13.04 -49.79 -43.82
N SER A 461 -11.92 -49.60 -44.53
CA SER A 461 -11.46 -50.54 -45.52
C SER A 461 -10.90 -51.75 -44.77
N LEU A 462 -11.38 -52.92 -45.19
CA LEU A 462 -10.81 -54.29 -45.25
C LEU A 462 -9.43 -54.60 -44.64
N ILE A 463 -8.56 -53.61 -44.42
CA ILE A 463 -7.24 -53.69 -43.79
C ILE A 463 -7.34 -54.06 -42.30
N ASP A 464 -8.38 -53.61 -41.59
CA ASP A 464 -8.58 -53.90 -40.16
C ASP A 464 -9.10 -55.34 -39.89
N ALA A 465 -9.71 -55.98 -40.90
CA ALA A 465 -10.10 -57.39 -40.87
C ALA A 465 -8.91 -58.33 -41.19
N ILE A 466 -7.99 -57.90 -42.06
CA ILE A 466 -6.78 -58.65 -42.41
C ILE A 466 -5.76 -58.62 -41.25
N ILE A 467 -5.62 -57.49 -40.56
CA ILE A 467 -4.75 -57.38 -39.38
C ILE A 467 -5.26 -58.24 -38.22
N LYS A 468 -6.59 -58.33 -38.01
CA LYS A 468 -7.19 -59.24 -37.00
C LYS A 468 -7.06 -60.73 -37.37
N ALA A 469 -7.10 -61.08 -38.66
CA ALA A 469 -6.87 -62.46 -39.12
C ALA A 469 -5.39 -62.89 -39.00
N ILE A 470 -4.43 -61.99 -39.28
CA ILE A 470 -3.00 -62.24 -39.12
C ILE A 470 -2.61 -62.31 -37.63
N LEU A 471 -3.19 -61.46 -36.78
CA LEU A 471 -2.94 -61.48 -35.33
C LEU A 471 -3.64 -62.66 -34.61
N ALA A 472 -4.73 -63.20 -35.15
CA ALA A 472 -5.35 -64.43 -34.65
C ALA A 472 -4.55 -65.69 -35.02
N LEU A 473 -3.89 -65.70 -36.18
CA LEU A 473 -2.97 -66.77 -36.61
C LEU A 473 -1.66 -66.77 -35.79
N ILE A 474 -1.14 -65.59 -35.42
CA ILE A 474 0.07 -65.48 -34.58
C ILE A 474 -0.23 -65.82 -33.10
N LYS A 475 -1.44 -65.49 -32.61
CA LYS A 475 -1.86 -65.83 -31.23
C LYS A 475 -2.26 -67.30 -31.02
N SER A 476 -2.48 -68.08 -32.09
CA SER A 476 -2.69 -69.54 -31.98
C SER A 476 -1.39 -70.35 -32.00
N ILE A 477 -0.24 -69.72 -32.31
CA ILE A 477 1.07 -70.40 -32.43
C ILE A 477 1.91 -70.35 -31.14
N PHE A 478 1.68 -69.39 -30.23
CA PHE A 478 2.52 -69.23 -29.01
C PHE A 478 1.72 -69.05 -27.71
N GLY A 479 0.72 -69.90 -27.48
CA GLY A 479 -0.15 -69.81 -26.30
C GLY A 479 0.57 -69.60 -24.96
N ARG A 480 0.22 -68.52 -24.25
CA ARG A 480 0.07 -68.47 -22.79
C ARG A 480 -0.55 -67.15 -22.34
N ARG A 481 -1.54 -67.27 -21.46
CA ARG A 481 -2.35 -66.22 -20.85
C ARG A 481 -1.66 -65.63 -19.63
N SER A 482 -1.58 -64.30 -19.56
CA SER A 482 -2.27 -63.45 -18.57
C SER A 482 -2.14 -62.01 -19.01
#